data_AF-A0A497IA04-F1
#
_entry.id   AF-A0A497IA04-F1
#
_cell.length_a   1.000
_cell.length_b   1.000
_cell.length_c   1.000
_cell.angle_alpha   90.00
_cell.angle_beta   90.00
_cell.angle_gamma   90.00
#
_symmetry.space_group_name_H-M   'P 1'
#
loop_
_entity.id
_entity.type
_entity.pdbx_description
1 polymer ?
#
loop_
_entity_poly.entity_id
_entity_poly.type
_entity_poly.pdbx_seq_one_letter_code
_entity_poly.pdbx_strand_id
1 'polypeptide(L)'
;MPIREAKEPLNNFNHRQQLDSELILELDKPTLEENKQLCQQLKSKLVQKGIAFEVWTTHSKSYHIHIFFNRKIDNAERKAFIENIFTQAEIAGLDKSFWISGGLGHMIALEFAEHYKSGKPKTMVESVGTGLNEFPKLEIKETEQETPKTMKTIKEILDDPKASWTERNSLVGKQKNLSPDWQA
;
A
#
# COMPACT_ATOMS: atom_id res chain seq x y z
N MET A 1 4.60 40.80 4.07
CA MET A 1 5.44 39.78 3.42
C MET A 1 4.66 39.25 2.22
N PRO A 2 5.21 39.23 0.99
CA PRO A 2 4.49 38.69 -0.15
C PRO A 2 4.44 37.17 -0.02
N ILE A 3 3.24 36.61 -0.15
CA ILE A 3 3.01 35.17 -0.21
C ILE A 3 3.67 34.68 -1.50
N ARG A 4 4.70 33.85 -1.39
CA ARG A 4 5.29 33.19 -2.56
C ARG A 4 4.23 32.25 -3.15
N GLU A 5 3.73 32.57 -4.34
CA GLU A 5 2.95 31.63 -5.14
C GLU A 5 3.82 30.40 -5.42
N ALA A 6 3.49 29.27 -4.78
CA ALA A 6 4.12 28.00 -5.07
C ALA A 6 3.66 27.54 -6.46
N LYS A 7 4.51 27.78 -7.47
CA LYS A 7 4.35 27.32 -8.86
C LYS A 7 4.84 25.90 -9.09
N GLU A 8 4.71 25.00 -8.12
CA GLU A 8 4.91 23.57 -8.38
C GLU A 8 3.56 22.88 -8.56
N PRO A 9 3.40 22.03 -9.59
CA PRO A 9 2.14 21.34 -9.80
C PRO A 9 1.88 20.44 -8.59
N LEU A 10 0.73 20.64 -7.95
CA LEU A 10 0.18 19.79 -6.87
C LEU A 10 0.11 18.29 -7.26
N ASN A 11 0.34 17.96 -8.53
CA ASN A 11 0.31 16.61 -9.11
C ASN A 11 1.37 15.64 -8.56
N ASN A 12 2.40 16.10 -7.86
CA ASN A 12 3.42 15.23 -7.25
C ASN A 12 3.21 15.01 -5.75
N PHE A 13 2.17 15.58 -5.14
CA PHE A 13 1.86 15.28 -3.74
C PHE A 13 1.17 13.93 -3.65
N ASN A 14 1.90 12.93 -3.16
CA ASN A 14 1.27 11.72 -2.67
C ASN A 14 0.63 12.05 -1.32
N HIS A 15 -0.62 12.52 -1.36
CA HIS A 15 -1.37 12.97 -0.19
C HIS A 15 -1.80 11.82 0.73
N ARG A 16 -1.42 10.58 0.44
CA ARG A 16 -1.92 9.39 1.15
C ARG A 16 -0.87 8.96 2.15
N GLN A 17 -1.17 9.16 3.43
CA GLN A 17 -0.32 8.75 4.53
C GLN A 17 -1.10 7.97 5.56
N GLN A 18 -0.42 6.95 6.07
CA GLN A 18 -0.91 6.02 7.06
C GLN A 18 0.07 6.07 8.22
N LEU A 19 -0.45 6.15 9.45
CA LEU A 19 0.40 6.11 10.64
C LEU A 19 1.14 4.75 10.72
N ASP A 20 2.29 4.73 11.37
CA ASP A 20 3.05 3.48 11.59
C ASP A 20 2.22 2.42 12.32
N SER A 21 1.27 2.84 13.16
CA SER A 21 0.37 1.98 13.93
C SER A 21 -1.03 1.88 13.31
N GLU A 22 -1.18 2.20 12.04
CA GLU A 22 -2.46 2.20 11.33
C GLU A 22 -2.39 1.33 10.09
N LEU A 23 -3.55 0.78 9.72
CA LEU A 23 -3.84 0.20 8.43
C LEU A 23 -5.10 0.84 7.84
N ILE A 24 -4.97 1.39 6.64
CA ILE A 24 -6.10 1.96 5.89
C ILE A 24 -6.42 1.03 4.71
N LEU A 25 -7.66 0.54 4.67
CA LEU A 25 -8.20 -0.15 3.50
C LEU A 25 -8.99 0.87 2.68
N GLU A 26 -8.40 1.39 1.61
CA GLU A 26 -9.07 2.27 0.65
C GLU A 26 -9.75 1.43 -0.44
N LEU A 27 -11.04 1.67 -0.65
CA LEU A 27 -11.86 0.92 -1.61
C LEU A 27 -11.95 1.67 -2.94
N ASP A 28 -11.54 1.02 -4.04
CA ASP A 28 -11.47 1.62 -5.38
C ASP A 28 -12.10 0.74 -6.48
N LYS A 29 -13.30 0.22 -6.24
CA LYS A 29 -14.12 -0.43 -7.27
C LYS A 29 -14.68 0.59 -8.27
N PRO A 30 -15.13 0.20 -9.47
CA PRO A 30 -15.64 1.12 -10.51
C PRO A 30 -16.84 1.99 -10.10
N THR A 31 -17.71 1.53 -9.21
CA THR A 31 -18.89 2.27 -8.75
C THR A 31 -18.98 2.42 -7.23
N LEU A 32 -19.75 3.42 -6.77
CA LEU A 32 -20.03 3.62 -5.33
C LEU A 32 -20.76 2.42 -4.72
N GLU A 33 -21.68 1.81 -5.45
CA GLU A 33 -22.45 0.66 -4.96
C GLU A 33 -21.57 -0.58 -4.77
N GLU A 34 -20.65 -0.85 -5.69
CA GLU A 34 -19.65 -1.91 -5.52
C GLU A 34 -18.74 -1.65 -4.31
N ASN A 35 -18.30 -0.40 -4.12
CA ASN A 35 -17.52 -0.02 -2.95
C ASN A 35 -18.32 -0.18 -1.64
N LYS A 36 -19.61 0.15 -1.65
CA LYS A 36 -20.49 -0.05 -0.50
C LYS A 36 -20.66 -1.53 -0.17
N GLN A 37 -20.85 -2.38 -1.17
CA GLN A 37 -20.96 -3.84 -1.00
C GLN A 37 -19.66 -4.44 -0.46
N LEU A 38 -18.51 -4.09 -1.06
CA LEU A 38 -17.20 -4.52 -0.58
C LEU A 38 -16.96 -4.04 0.86
N CYS A 39 -17.30 -2.79 1.18
CA CYS A 39 -17.19 -2.25 2.54
C CYS A 39 -17.95 -3.13 3.53
N GLN A 40 -19.21 -3.48 3.26
CA GLN A 40 -19.98 -4.35 4.15
C GLN A 40 -19.38 -5.76 4.30
N GLN A 41 -18.84 -6.33 3.22
CA GLN A 41 -18.16 -7.63 3.26
C GLN A 41 -16.91 -7.59 4.17
N LEU A 42 -16.03 -6.60 3.96
CA LEU A 42 -14.81 -6.44 4.75
C LEU A 42 -15.14 -6.20 6.23
N LYS A 43 -16.08 -5.30 6.50
CA LYS A 43 -16.56 -5.02 7.87
C LYS A 43 -17.05 -6.26 8.58
N SER A 44 -17.91 -7.05 7.93
CA SER A 44 -18.48 -8.26 8.53
C SER A 44 -17.38 -9.23 8.99
N LYS A 45 -16.32 -9.38 8.19
CA LYS A 45 -15.16 -10.21 8.56
C LYS A 45 -14.36 -9.63 9.73
N LEU A 46 -14.14 -8.32 9.74
CA LEU A 46 -13.46 -7.65 10.86
C LEU A 46 -14.25 -7.83 12.17
N VAL A 47 -15.57 -7.67 12.14
CA VAL A 47 -16.45 -7.91 13.29
C VAL A 47 -16.38 -9.36 13.76
N GLN A 48 -16.45 -10.33 12.84
CA GLN A 48 -16.33 -11.75 13.19
C GLN A 48 -14.99 -12.12 13.84
N LYS A 49 -13.94 -11.36 13.54
CA LYS A 49 -12.59 -11.51 14.12
C LYS A 49 -12.39 -10.66 15.38
N GLY A 50 -13.38 -9.89 15.81
CA GLY A 50 -13.29 -9.00 16.98
C GLY A 50 -12.33 -7.82 16.76
N ILE A 51 -12.11 -7.39 15.52
CA ILE A 51 -11.21 -6.29 15.18
C ILE A 51 -11.98 -4.98 15.23
N ALA A 52 -11.46 -3.99 15.97
CA ALA A 52 -11.98 -2.64 16.01
C ALA A 52 -11.55 -1.85 14.76
N PHE A 53 -12.47 -1.05 14.20
CA PHE A 53 -12.22 -0.24 13.01
C PHE A 53 -13.15 0.98 12.93
N GLU A 54 -12.73 1.95 12.12
CA GLU A 54 -13.54 3.12 11.75
C GLU A 54 -13.75 3.15 10.24
N VAL A 55 -14.94 3.56 9.79
CA VAL A 55 -15.27 3.72 8.38
C VAL A 55 -15.45 5.19 8.07
N TRP A 56 -14.72 5.67 7.07
CA TRP A 56 -14.73 7.06 6.64
C TRP A 56 -15.13 7.16 5.17
N THR A 57 -15.78 8.27 4.79
CA THR A 57 -16.11 8.57 3.39
C THR A 57 -15.73 9.99 3.03
N THR A 58 -15.25 10.19 1.80
CA THR A 58 -14.97 11.51 1.20
C THR A 58 -16.20 12.15 0.56
N HIS A 59 -17.39 11.56 0.71
CA HIS A 59 -18.61 11.96 -0.01
C HIS A 59 -18.47 11.87 -1.55
N SER A 60 -17.45 11.17 -2.03
CA SER A 60 -17.25 10.86 -3.43
C SER A 60 -17.61 9.38 -3.66
N LYS A 61 -16.70 8.62 -4.25
CA LYS A 61 -16.91 7.22 -4.61
C LYS A 61 -16.27 6.23 -3.61
N SER A 62 -15.32 6.70 -2.80
CA SER A 62 -14.49 5.81 -1.97
C SER A 62 -14.91 5.81 -0.49
N TYR A 63 -14.77 4.62 0.11
CA TYR A 63 -14.80 4.38 1.55
C TYR A 63 -13.38 4.00 2.00
N HIS A 64 -13.04 4.42 3.22
CA HIS A 64 -11.80 4.06 3.88
C HIS A 64 -12.14 3.31 5.16
N ILE A 65 -11.49 2.18 5.41
CA ILE A 65 -11.59 1.45 6.68
C ILE A 65 -10.26 1.60 7.41
N HIS A 66 -10.28 2.30 8.54
CA HIS A 66 -9.11 2.55 9.38
C HIS A 66 -9.06 1.54 10.51
N ILE A 67 -7.91 0.92 10.70
CA ILE A 67 -7.64 -0.06 11.75
C ILE A 67 -6.39 0.40 12.50
N PHE A 68 -6.54 0.73 13.77
CA PHE A 68 -5.43 1.18 14.61
C PHE A 68 -4.91 0.05 15.48
N PHE A 69 -3.59 0.01 15.69
CA PHE A 69 -2.89 -0.99 16.48
C PHE A 69 -2.17 -0.35 17.67
N ASN A 70 -1.98 -1.11 18.74
CA ASN A 70 -1.31 -0.63 19.96
C ASN A 70 0.23 -0.55 19.83
N ARG A 71 0.75 -0.87 18.65
CA ARG A 71 2.17 -0.79 18.30
C ARG A 71 2.33 -0.40 16.84
N LYS A 72 3.54 -0.02 16.46
CA LYS A 72 3.93 0.12 15.06
C LYS A 72 3.85 -1.24 14.36
N ILE A 73 3.44 -1.21 13.11
CA ILE A 73 3.38 -2.36 12.22
C ILE A 73 4.11 -2.06 10.92
N ASP A 74 4.87 -3.02 10.42
CA ASP A 74 5.57 -2.87 9.14
C ASP A 74 4.71 -3.34 7.94
N ASN A 75 5.25 -3.22 6.72
CA ASN A 75 4.53 -3.63 5.51
C ASN A 75 4.30 -5.15 5.42
N ALA A 76 5.22 -5.97 5.96
CA ALA A 76 5.06 -7.41 5.95
C ALA A 76 3.93 -7.83 6.91
N GLU A 77 3.83 -7.18 8.06
CA GLU A 77 2.76 -7.36 9.02
C GLU A 77 1.40 -6.90 8.46
N ARG A 78 1.35 -5.71 7.83
CA ARG A 78 0.14 -5.24 7.13
C ARG A 78 -0.32 -6.24 6.08
N LYS A 79 0.61 -6.77 5.29
CA LYS A 79 0.33 -7.79 4.28
C LYS A 79 -0.22 -9.07 4.88
N ALA A 80 0.48 -9.62 5.85
CA ALA A 80 0.06 -10.82 6.54
C ALA A 80 -1.34 -10.65 7.14
N PHE A 81 -1.63 -9.49 7.76
CA PHE A 81 -2.93 -9.20 8.35
C PHE A 81 -4.05 -9.25 7.31
N ILE A 82 -3.87 -8.54 6.19
CA ILE A 82 -4.86 -8.49 5.10
C ILE A 82 -5.08 -9.90 4.52
N GLU A 83 -4.00 -10.61 4.18
CA GLU A 83 -4.07 -11.93 3.53
C GLU A 83 -4.64 -13.03 4.44
N ASN A 84 -4.54 -12.87 5.77
CA ASN A 84 -5.14 -13.80 6.73
C ASN A 84 -6.65 -13.59 6.93
N ILE A 85 -7.18 -12.41 6.62
CA ILE A 85 -8.59 -12.06 6.86
C ILE A 85 -9.40 -12.06 5.57
N PHE A 86 -8.82 -11.58 4.48
CA PHE A 86 -9.51 -11.32 3.22
C PHE A 86 -9.04 -12.24 2.11
N THR A 87 -9.95 -12.52 1.17
CA THR A 87 -9.68 -13.29 -0.04
C THR A 87 -8.97 -12.43 -1.09
N GLN A 88 -8.28 -13.06 -2.03
CA GLN A 88 -7.61 -12.35 -3.13
C GLN A 88 -8.57 -11.49 -3.96
N ALA A 89 -9.83 -11.90 -4.14
CA ALA A 89 -10.84 -11.14 -4.87
C ALA A 89 -11.24 -9.84 -4.14
N GLU A 90 -11.30 -9.88 -2.81
CA GLU A 90 -11.57 -8.71 -1.97
C GLU A 90 -10.37 -7.77 -1.95
N ILE A 91 -9.15 -8.33 -1.81
CA ILE A 91 -7.89 -7.57 -1.85
C ILE A 91 -7.72 -6.85 -3.19
N ALA A 92 -8.12 -7.49 -4.31
CA ALA A 92 -8.12 -6.86 -5.63
C ALA A 92 -9.11 -5.68 -5.75
N GLY A 93 -10.01 -5.49 -4.78
CA GLY A 93 -10.88 -4.32 -4.67
C GLY A 93 -10.28 -3.15 -3.91
N LEU A 94 -9.09 -3.30 -3.34
CA LEU A 94 -8.40 -2.28 -2.57
C LEU A 94 -7.42 -1.49 -3.44
N ASP A 95 -7.24 -0.21 -3.15
CA ASP A 95 -6.29 0.66 -3.84
C ASP A 95 -4.84 0.30 -3.48
N LYS A 96 -4.03 -0.08 -4.46
CA LYS A 96 -2.64 -0.57 -4.24
C LYS A 96 -1.72 0.39 -3.47
N SER A 97 -2.07 1.67 -3.33
CA SER A 97 -1.32 2.60 -2.47
C SER A 97 -1.24 2.16 -1.01
N PHE A 98 -2.13 1.26 -0.55
CA PHE A 98 -2.02 0.66 0.79
C PHE A 98 -0.73 -0.17 0.99
N TRP A 99 -0.08 -0.63 -0.09
CA TRP A 99 1.18 -1.38 -0.03
C TRP A 99 2.42 -0.50 0.06
N ILE A 100 2.30 0.80 -0.21
CA ILE A 100 3.46 1.69 -0.36
C ILE A 100 3.73 2.36 0.99
N SER A 101 4.69 1.83 1.75
CA SER A 101 5.45 2.67 2.67
C SER A 101 6.94 2.49 2.40
N GLY A 102 7.59 3.61 2.09
CA GLY A 102 9.02 3.63 1.75
C GLY A 102 9.34 4.74 0.77
N GLY A 103 9.58 5.95 1.27
CA GLY A 103 10.20 7.02 0.48
C GLY A 103 9.79 8.41 0.92
N LEU A 104 10.58 9.00 1.83
CA LEU A 104 10.78 10.43 2.06
C LEU A 104 9.63 11.36 1.61
N GLY A 105 8.74 11.64 2.54
CA GLY A 105 7.71 12.66 2.42
C GLY A 105 6.64 12.36 3.45
N HIS A 106 6.54 13.17 4.50
CA HIS A 106 5.56 13.04 5.58
C HIS A 106 4.59 14.23 5.52
N MET A 107 3.47 14.10 4.81
CA MET A 107 2.29 14.95 4.89
C MET A 107 1.05 14.12 5.28
N ILE A 108 0.64 14.27 6.52
CA ILE A 108 -0.53 13.63 7.12
C ILE A 108 -1.79 14.06 6.37
N ALA A 109 -2.54 13.11 5.81
CA ALA A 109 -3.93 13.35 5.42
C ALA A 109 -4.76 13.48 6.69
N LEU A 110 -5.06 14.71 7.11
CA LEU A 110 -5.96 14.93 8.22
C LEU A 110 -7.38 14.65 7.72
N GLU A 111 -8.00 13.60 8.26
CA GLU A 111 -9.37 13.19 7.91
C GLU A 111 -10.40 14.32 8.15
N PHE A 112 -10.08 15.21 9.10
CA PHE A 112 -10.85 16.41 9.45
C PHE A 112 -10.50 17.65 8.60
N ALA A 113 -9.47 17.58 7.76
CA ALA A 113 -9.14 18.67 6.85
C ALA A 113 -9.91 18.53 5.54
N GLU A 114 -10.21 19.67 4.92
CA GLU A 114 -10.86 19.69 3.62
C GLU A 114 -10.00 18.97 2.57
N HIS A 115 -10.60 18.01 1.88
CA HIS A 115 -9.91 17.34 0.78
C HIS A 115 -9.71 18.30 -0.38
N TYR A 116 -8.46 18.43 -0.85
CA TYR A 116 -8.03 19.44 -1.83
C TYR A 116 -8.92 19.54 -3.09
N LYS A 117 -9.52 18.43 -3.54
CA LYS A 117 -10.37 18.39 -4.72
C LYS A 117 -11.84 18.67 -4.43
N SER A 118 -12.36 18.23 -3.27
CA SER A 118 -13.79 18.32 -2.97
C SER A 118 -14.14 19.49 -2.05
N GLY A 119 -13.15 20.11 -1.40
CA GLY A 119 -13.35 21.17 -0.42
C GLY A 119 -14.17 20.73 0.80
N LYS A 120 -14.28 19.42 1.04
CA LYS A 120 -15.07 18.84 2.13
C LYS A 120 -14.19 17.91 2.94
N PRO A 121 -14.27 17.96 4.29
CA PRO A 121 -13.61 16.98 5.13
C PRO A 121 -14.25 15.60 4.96
N LYS A 122 -13.52 14.55 5.31
CA LYS A 122 -14.13 13.23 5.40
C LYS A 122 -15.07 13.20 6.58
N THR A 123 -16.06 12.32 6.48
CA THR A 123 -16.99 12.05 7.58
C THR A 123 -16.87 10.60 8.00
N MET A 124 -16.77 10.39 9.31
CA MET A 124 -16.92 9.07 9.88
C MET A 124 -18.36 8.60 9.68
N VAL A 125 -18.50 7.43 9.07
CA VAL A 125 -19.77 6.75 8.83
C VAL A 125 -20.11 5.86 10.02
N GLU A 126 -19.10 5.18 10.56
CA GLU A 126 -19.28 4.13 11.57
C GLU A 126 -17.98 3.89 12.32
N SER A 127 -18.10 3.53 13.60
CA SER A 127 -17.02 3.05 14.43
C SER A 127 -17.49 1.79 15.14
N VAL A 128 -16.68 0.72 15.08
CA VAL A 128 -16.98 -0.56 15.74
C VAL A 128 -15.82 -0.94 16.64
N GLY A 129 -16.14 -1.32 17.87
CA GLY A 129 -15.14 -1.55 18.91
C GLY A 129 -14.60 -0.24 19.50
N THR A 130 -13.73 -0.35 20.49
CA THR A 130 -13.07 0.80 21.12
C THR A 130 -11.56 0.63 21.07
N GLY A 131 -10.87 1.60 20.48
CA GLY A 131 -9.44 1.79 20.70
C GLY A 131 -8.50 1.01 19.77
N LEU A 132 -7.30 0.76 20.29
CA LEU A 132 -6.18 0.17 19.58
C LEU A 132 -6.27 -1.36 19.61
N ASN A 133 -6.16 -2.01 18.46
CA ASN A 133 -6.11 -3.46 18.36
C ASN A 133 -4.75 -3.99 18.83
N GLU A 134 -4.75 -5.11 19.55
CA GLU A 134 -3.55 -5.95 19.61
C GLU A 134 -3.32 -6.57 18.23
N PHE A 135 -2.07 -6.58 17.78
CA PHE A 135 -1.76 -7.27 16.53
C PHE A 135 -2.00 -8.78 16.71
N PRO A 136 -2.86 -9.42 15.91
CA PRO A 136 -3.18 -10.82 16.09
C PRO A 136 -1.93 -11.69 15.90
N LYS A 137 -1.87 -12.83 16.60
CA LYS A 137 -0.87 -13.85 16.31
C LYS A 137 -1.18 -14.46 14.95
N LEU A 138 -0.53 -13.95 13.91
CA LEU A 138 -0.66 -14.44 12.55
C LEU A 138 0.34 -15.57 12.32
N GLU A 139 -0.12 -16.64 11.69
CA GLU A 139 0.79 -17.58 11.04
C GLU A 139 1.34 -16.87 9.80
N ILE A 140 2.50 -16.23 9.97
CA ILE A 140 3.27 -15.76 8.82
C ILE A 140 3.75 -17.04 8.15
N LYS A 141 3.05 -17.47 7.10
CA LYS A 141 3.61 -18.45 6.18
C LYS A 141 4.84 -17.77 5.61
N GLU A 142 6.02 -18.20 6.05
CA GLU A 142 7.24 -17.96 5.31
C GLU A 142 6.93 -18.44 3.91
N THR A 143 6.66 -17.49 3.02
CA THR A 143 6.77 -17.78 1.62
C THR A 143 8.26 -18.02 1.51
N GLU A 144 8.67 -19.29 1.41
CA GLU A 144 9.94 -19.63 0.80
C GLU A 144 9.97 -18.75 -0.43
N GLN A 145 10.78 -17.68 -0.38
CA GLN A 145 11.23 -17.09 -1.60
C GLN A 145 11.88 -18.28 -2.28
N GLU A 146 11.22 -18.84 -3.29
CA GLU A 146 11.92 -19.62 -4.28
C GLU A 146 13.07 -18.71 -4.68
N THR A 147 14.25 -18.95 -4.11
CA THR A 147 15.49 -18.38 -4.62
C THR A 147 15.40 -18.67 -6.10
N PRO A 148 15.33 -17.65 -6.98
CA PRO A 148 15.09 -17.87 -8.39
C PRO A 148 16.06 -18.94 -8.83
N LYS A 149 15.53 -20.09 -9.30
CA LYS A 149 16.28 -21.30 -9.63
C LYS A 149 17.57 -20.88 -10.32
N THR A 150 18.68 -20.95 -9.57
CA THR A 150 20.04 -20.65 -10.03
C THR A 150 20.12 -19.45 -10.98
N MET A 151 20.36 -18.24 -10.46
CA MET A 151 20.84 -17.14 -11.32
C MET A 151 22.05 -17.63 -12.11
N LYS A 152 21.86 -17.89 -13.42
CA LYS A 152 22.98 -18.11 -14.34
C LYS A 152 23.95 -16.95 -14.15
N THR A 153 25.21 -17.28 -13.90
CA THR A 153 26.31 -16.32 -13.85
C THR A 153 26.37 -15.54 -15.17
N ILE A 154 26.99 -14.35 -15.13
CA ILE A 154 27.18 -13.52 -16.33
C ILE A 154 27.82 -14.34 -17.46
N LYS A 155 28.80 -15.18 -17.11
CA LYS A 155 29.49 -16.07 -18.05
C LYS A 155 28.53 -17.09 -18.66
N GLU A 156 27.69 -17.73 -17.86
CA GLU A 156 26.69 -18.69 -18.35
C GLU A 156 25.63 -18.05 -19.27
N ILE A 157 25.29 -16.76 -19.08
CA ILE A 157 24.37 -16.04 -19.97
C ILE A 157 25.05 -15.65 -21.30
N LEU A 158 26.33 -15.26 -21.25
CA LEU A 158 27.10 -14.88 -22.44
C LEU A 158 27.47 -16.10 -23.30
N ASP A 159 27.77 -17.23 -22.65
CA ASP A 159 28.17 -18.48 -23.32
C ASP A 159 26.97 -19.30 -23.82
N ASP A 160 25.73 -18.94 -23.45
CA ASP A 160 24.50 -19.61 -23.90
C ASP A 160 23.93 -18.98 -25.19
N PRO A 161 24.03 -19.67 -26.35
CA PRO A 161 23.50 -19.16 -27.62
C PRO A 161 21.97 -19.07 -27.64
N LYS A 162 21.27 -19.75 -26.70
CA LYS A 162 19.81 -19.72 -26.55
C LYS A 162 19.34 -18.72 -25.48
N ALA A 163 20.24 -17.98 -24.83
CA ALA A 163 19.88 -16.96 -23.85
C ALA A 163 18.94 -15.92 -24.47
N SER A 164 17.85 -15.62 -23.77
CA SER A 164 16.83 -14.67 -24.22
C SER A 164 17.36 -13.23 -24.25
N TRP A 165 16.74 -12.39 -25.07
CA TRP A 165 17.06 -10.96 -25.14
C TRP A 165 16.91 -10.26 -23.78
N THR A 166 15.91 -10.67 -22.98
CA THR A 166 15.65 -10.16 -21.63
C THR A 166 16.78 -10.52 -20.66
N GLU A 167 17.29 -11.75 -20.70
CA GLU A 167 18.44 -12.19 -19.88
C GLU A 167 19.70 -11.40 -20.23
N ARG A 168 19.97 -11.19 -21.53
CA ARG A 168 21.14 -10.42 -21.99
C ARG A 168 21.06 -8.95 -21.60
N ASN A 169 19.89 -8.31 -21.69
CA ASN A 169 19.72 -6.91 -21.29
C ASN A 169 19.81 -6.69 -19.78
N SER A 170 19.47 -7.69 -18.97
CA SER A 170 19.65 -7.61 -17.51
C SER A 170 21.13 -7.44 -17.12
N LEU A 171 22.08 -7.88 -17.96
CA LEU A 171 23.52 -7.69 -17.78
C LEU A 171 23.95 -6.23 -17.97
N VAL A 172 23.38 -5.54 -18.95
CA VAL A 172 23.67 -4.12 -19.24
C VAL A 172 23.22 -3.22 -18.08
N GLY A 173 22.11 -3.56 -17.43
CA GLY A 173 21.65 -2.88 -16.22
C GLY A 173 22.58 -3.07 -15.01
N LYS A 174 23.22 -4.25 -14.89
CA LYS A 174 24.18 -4.55 -13.81
C LYS A 174 25.55 -3.90 -14.03
N GLN A 175 25.98 -3.69 -15.27
CA GLN A 175 27.23 -2.99 -15.59
C GLN A 175 27.21 -1.50 -15.21
N LYS A 176 26.04 -0.84 -15.27
CA LYS A 176 25.92 0.58 -14.85
C LYS A 176 26.17 0.82 -13.35
N ASN A 177 26.19 -0.24 -12.54
CA ASN A 177 26.41 -0.16 -11.08
C ASN A 177 27.79 -0.70 -10.65
N LEU A 178 28.70 -0.99 -11.60
CA LEU A 178 30.06 -1.45 -11.30
C LEU A 178 31.09 -0.49 -11.92
N SER A 179 31.65 0.36 -11.04
CA SER A 179 32.82 1.24 -11.16
C SER A 179 32.69 2.56 -11.96
N PRO A 180 33.06 3.71 -11.34
CA PRO A 180 33.31 5.01 -11.99
C PRO A 180 34.57 5.07 -12.88
N ASP A 181 35.37 4.02 -12.98
CA ASP A 181 36.72 4.08 -13.57
C ASP A 181 36.77 3.89 -15.11
N TRP A 182 35.63 4.00 -15.80
CA TRP A 182 35.55 3.93 -17.27
C TRP A 182 35.00 5.22 -17.91
N GLN A 183 35.32 6.37 -17.32
CA GLN A 183 35.17 7.69 -17.97
C GLN A 183 36.52 8.41 -18.12
N ALA A 184 37.47 7.75 -18.77
CA ALA A 184 38.69 8.37 -19.31
C ALA A 184 38.70 8.22 -20.84
#